data_AF-A0A2S0WKE5-F1
#
_entry.id   AF-A0A2S0WKE5-F1
#
_cell.length_a   1.000
_cell.length_b   1.000
_cell.length_c   1.000
_cell.angle_alpha   90.00
_cell.angle_beta   90.00
_cell.angle_gamma   90.00
#
_symmetry.space_group_name_H-M   'P 1'
#
loop_
_entity.id
_entity.type
_entity.pdbx_description
1 polymer ?
#
loop_
_entity_poly.entity_id
_entity_poly.type
_entity_poly.pdbx_seq_one_letter_code
_entity_poly.pdbx_strand_id
1 'polypeptide(L)'
;MNFLVWTAALSGAADGWDAQAEALTQAQSSLNKVDAAVLGGRVSGAATAFLETWRTELKDRIAEAQAHADALRSSASSYQRADDSAVQKLQQLLPWDDRGLEPGPPSPYFPGNSPFGAAPR
;
A
#
# COMPACT_ATOMS: atom_id res chain seq x y z
N MET A 1 5.61 14.38 11.43
CA MET A 1 5.52 13.46 10.28
C MET A 1 4.33 12.55 10.55
N ASN A 2 3.27 12.57 9.74
CA ASN A 2 2.02 11.85 10.05
C ASN A 2 2.04 10.45 9.43
N PHE A 3 2.17 9.40 10.24
CA PHE A 3 2.27 8.01 9.80
C PHE A 3 1.01 7.52 9.06
N LEU A 4 -0.17 8.07 9.37
CA LEU A 4 -1.43 7.79 8.67
C LEU A 4 -1.39 8.14 7.17
N VAL A 5 -0.68 9.20 6.81
CA VAL A 5 -0.53 9.61 5.41
C VAL A 5 0.39 8.64 4.67
N TRP A 6 1.39 8.09 5.37
CA TRP A 6 2.33 7.13 4.81
C TRP A 6 1.72 5.75 4.60
N THR A 7 0.92 5.25 5.55
CA THR A 7 0.22 3.97 5.39
C THR A 7 -0.80 4.04 4.25
N ALA A 8 -1.56 5.13 4.13
CA ALA A 8 -2.47 5.35 3.00
C ALA A 8 -1.73 5.39 1.65
N ALA A 9 -0.58 6.05 1.58
CA ALA A 9 0.24 6.09 0.37
C ALA A 9 0.80 4.70 -0.01
N LEU A 10 1.24 3.91 0.98
CA LEU A 10 1.72 2.54 0.75
C LEU A 10 0.60 1.61 0.26
N SER A 11 -0.60 1.72 0.84
CA SER A 11 -1.77 0.98 0.38
C SER A 11 -2.16 1.36 -1.05
N GLY A 12 -2.21 2.66 -1.36
CA GLY A 12 -2.51 3.11 -2.73
C GLY A 12 -1.45 2.67 -3.74
N ALA A 13 -0.18 2.65 -3.35
CA ALA A 13 0.89 2.11 -4.21
C ALA A 13 0.75 0.59 -4.41
N ALA A 14 0.34 -0.16 -3.40
CA ALA A 14 0.07 -1.59 -3.53
C ALA A 14 -1.09 -1.86 -4.51
N ASP A 15 -2.17 -1.09 -4.43
CA ASP A 15 -3.30 -1.22 -5.36
C ASP A 15 -2.90 -0.88 -6.80
N GLY A 16 -1.98 0.08 -6.99
CA GLY A 16 -1.38 0.38 -8.29
C GLY A 16 -0.62 -0.81 -8.89
N TRP A 17 0.17 -1.52 -8.07
CA TRP A 17 0.88 -2.72 -8.49
C TRP A 17 -0.07 -3.88 -8.82
N ASP A 18 -1.16 -4.05 -8.07
CA ASP A 18 -2.18 -5.07 -8.39
C ASP A 18 -2.91 -4.77 -9.70
N ALA A 19 -3.27 -3.51 -9.94
CA ALA A 19 -3.87 -3.10 -11.21
C ALA A 19 -2.91 -3.39 -12.39
N GLN A 20 -1.61 -3.18 -12.20
CA GLN A 20 -0.60 -3.54 -13.19
C GLN A 20 -0.51 -5.06 -13.40
N ALA A 21 -0.52 -5.85 -12.33
CA ALA A 21 -0.52 -7.32 -12.42
C ALA A 21 -1.77 -7.85 -13.16
N GLU A 22 -2.93 -7.23 -12.94
CA GLU A 22 -4.17 -7.57 -13.64
C GLU A 22 -4.07 -7.24 -15.14
N ALA A 23 -3.58 -6.05 -15.50
CA ALA A 23 -3.39 -5.66 -16.88
C ALA A 23 -2.42 -6.60 -17.63
N LEU A 24 -1.34 -7.02 -16.97
CA LEU A 24 -0.39 -7.99 -17.52
C LEU A 24 -1.02 -9.39 -17.67
N THR A 25 -1.89 -9.79 -16.74
CA THR A 25 -2.66 -11.04 -16.82
C THR A 25 -3.61 -11.03 -18.02
N GLN A 26 -4.29 -9.91 -18.28
CA GLN A 26 -5.13 -9.73 -19.46
C GLN A 26 -4.31 -9.78 -20.76
N ALA A 27 -3.12 -9.18 -20.78
CA ALA A 27 -2.19 -9.26 -21.91
C ALA A 27 -1.74 -10.72 -22.16
N GLN A 28 -1.40 -11.47 -21.11
CA GLN A 28 -1.03 -12.88 -21.20
C GLN A 28 -2.20 -13.72 -21.75
N SER A 29 -3.43 -13.48 -21.28
CA SER A 29 -4.63 -14.15 -21.80
C SER A 29 -4.83 -13.89 -23.29
N SER A 30 -4.58 -12.65 -23.74
CA SER A 30 -4.67 -12.28 -25.15
C SER A 30 -3.59 -12.98 -25.98
N LEU A 31 -2.37 -13.06 -25.46
CA LEU A 31 -1.25 -13.75 -26.12
C LEU A 31 -1.46 -15.28 -26.20
N ASN A 32 -2.17 -15.86 -25.24
CA ASN A 32 -2.53 -17.28 -25.26
C ASN A 32 -3.54 -17.66 -26.34
N LYS A 33 -4.26 -16.68 -26.89
CA LYS A 33 -5.24 -16.89 -27.98
C LYS A 33 -4.62 -16.78 -29.37
N VAL A 34 -3.34 -16.41 -29.47
CA VAL A 34 -2.65 -16.23 -30.75
C VAL A 34 -2.22 -17.59 -31.31
N ASP A 35 -2.56 -17.86 -32.56
CA ASP A 35 -2.08 -19.01 -33.33
C ASP A 35 -0.99 -18.59 -34.32
N ALA A 36 0.24 -19.01 -34.07
CA ALA A 36 1.40 -18.75 -34.93
C ALA A 36 1.36 -19.52 -36.26
N ALA A 37 0.53 -20.58 -36.38
CA ALA A 37 0.41 -21.37 -37.60
C ALA A 37 -0.15 -20.55 -38.78
N VAL A 38 -0.94 -19.51 -38.48
CA VAL A 38 -1.52 -18.59 -39.47
C VAL A 38 -0.45 -17.83 -40.26
N LEU A 39 0.77 -17.68 -39.71
CA LEU A 39 1.88 -16.98 -40.36
C LEU A 39 2.62 -17.82 -41.42
N GLY A 40 2.23 -19.10 -41.58
CA GLY A 40 2.83 -20.02 -42.55
C GLY A 40 4.11 -20.70 -42.05
N GLY A 41 4.40 -21.88 -42.62
CA GLY A 41 5.43 -22.79 -42.11
C GLY A 41 6.83 -22.20 -41.96
N ARG A 42 7.23 -21.25 -42.81
CA ARG A 42 8.56 -20.60 -42.76
C ARG A 42 8.75 -19.71 -41.53
N VAL A 43 7.68 -19.05 -41.05
CA VAL A 43 7.76 -18.05 -39.97
C VAL A 43 7.17 -18.61 -38.67
N SER A 44 6.29 -19.60 -38.75
CA SER A 44 5.61 -20.21 -37.60
C SER A 44 6.55 -20.63 -36.47
N GLY A 45 7.69 -21.28 -36.77
CA GLY A 45 8.64 -21.71 -35.74
C GLY A 45 9.26 -20.54 -34.96
N ALA A 46 9.68 -19.48 -35.68
CA ALA A 46 10.23 -18.28 -35.04
C ALA A 46 9.17 -17.51 -34.25
N ALA A 47 7.94 -17.43 -34.78
CA ALA A 47 6.81 -16.81 -34.10
C ALA A 47 6.42 -17.55 -32.82
N THR A 48 6.40 -18.89 -32.85
CA THR A 48 6.15 -19.72 -31.65
C THR A 48 7.22 -19.48 -30.58
N ALA A 49 8.50 -19.48 -30.96
CA ALA A 49 9.59 -19.23 -30.03
C ALA A 49 9.47 -17.82 -29.39
N PHE A 50 9.15 -16.81 -30.20
CA PHE A 50 8.91 -15.45 -29.71
C PHE A 50 7.73 -15.39 -28.72
N LEU A 51 6.60 -16.02 -29.06
CA LEU A 51 5.42 -16.06 -28.19
C LEU A 51 5.72 -16.76 -26.86
N GLU A 52 6.46 -17.86 -26.87
CA GLU A 52 6.85 -18.57 -25.64
C GLU A 52 7.77 -17.73 -24.74
N THR A 53 8.74 -17.01 -25.32
CA THR A 53 9.56 -16.06 -24.56
C THR A 53 8.69 -14.99 -23.90
N TRP A 54 7.75 -14.40 -24.64
CA TRP A 54 6.84 -13.39 -24.09
C TRP A 54 5.88 -13.94 -23.04
N ARG A 55 5.42 -15.19 -23.15
CA ARG A 55 4.62 -15.84 -22.10
C ARG A 55 5.39 -15.95 -20.79
N THR A 56 6.67 -16.32 -20.89
CA THR A 56 7.56 -16.46 -19.75
C THR A 56 7.83 -15.11 -19.09
N GLU A 57 8.24 -14.11 -19.88
CA GLU A 57 8.47 -12.75 -19.39
C GLU A 57 7.22 -12.15 -18.73
N LEU A 58 6.03 -12.29 -19.36
CA LEU A 58 4.79 -11.79 -18.76
C LEU A 58 4.49 -12.46 -17.42
N LYS A 59 4.70 -13.78 -17.31
CA LYS A 59 4.50 -14.51 -16.07
C LYS A 59 5.41 -13.98 -14.95
N ASP A 60 6.68 -13.75 -15.27
CA ASP A 60 7.66 -13.24 -14.31
C ASP A 60 7.31 -11.82 -13.87
N ARG A 61 6.88 -10.96 -14.79
CA ARG A 61 6.43 -9.59 -14.48
C ARG A 61 5.16 -9.54 -13.65
N ILE A 62 4.21 -10.45 -13.88
CA ILE A 62 3.01 -10.57 -13.04
C ILE A 62 3.41 -10.93 -11.62
N ALA A 63 4.29 -11.92 -11.45
CA ALA A 63 4.76 -12.35 -10.13
C ALA A 63 5.55 -11.23 -9.41
N GLU A 64 6.39 -10.49 -10.12
CA GLU A 64 7.13 -9.35 -9.59
C GLU A 64 6.18 -8.23 -9.12
N ALA A 65 5.18 -7.87 -9.93
CA ALA A 65 4.17 -6.87 -9.56
C ALA A 65 3.39 -7.27 -8.30
N GLN A 66 2.96 -8.53 -8.21
CA GLN A 66 2.27 -9.06 -7.03
C GLN A 66 3.18 -9.03 -5.78
N ALA A 67 4.45 -9.41 -5.93
CA ALA A 67 5.41 -9.36 -4.84
C ALA A 67 5.64 -7.93 -4.32
N HIS A 68 5.65 -6.93 -5.21
CA HIS A 68 5.72 -5.52 -4.82
C HIS A 68 4.46 -5.07 -4.06
N ALA A 69 3.27 -5.43 -4.54
CA ALA A 69 2.02 -5.13 -3.84
C ALA A 69 2.01 -5.71 -2.42
N ASP A 70 2.40 -6.99 -2.28
CA ASP A 70 2.49 -7.68 -0.99
C ASP A 70 3.51 -7.06 -0.05
N ALA A 71 4.70 -6.69 -0.56
CA ALA A 71 5.73 -6.02 0.22
C ALA A 71 5.25 -4.68 0.78
N LEU A 72 4.53 -3.90 -0.04
CA LEU A 72 3.98 -2.61 0.37
C LEU A 72 2.89 -2.77 1.43
N ARG A 73 1.98 -3.74 1.28
CA ARG A 73 0.96 -4.06 2.30
C ARG A 73 1.58 -4.52 3.61
N SER A 74 2.59 -5.38 3.54
CA SER A 74 3.34 -5.85 4.71
C SER A 74 4.00 -4.68 5.45
N SER A 75 4.62 -3.77 4.70
CA SER A 75 5.22 -2.54 5.22
C SER A 75 4.19 -1.64 5.91
N ALA A 76 3.06 -1.37 5.25
CA ALA A 76 1.97 -0.59 5.83
C ALA A 76 1.46 -1.19 7.15
N SER A 77 1.26 -2.51 7.20
CA SER A 77 0.84 -3.21 8.42
C SER A 77 1.87 -3.14 9.56
N SER A 78 3.16 -3.07 9.21
CA SER A 78 4.24 -2.98 10.18
C SER A 78 4.32 -1.59 10.79
N TYR A 79 4.14 -0.54 9.97
CA TYR A 79 4.05 0.82 10.46
C TYR A 79 2.84 1.03 11.35
N GLN A 80 1.68 0.50 10.98
CA GLN A 80 0.48 0.62 11.80
C GLN A 80 0.65 -0.05 13.17
N ARG A 81 1.21 -1.25 13.22
CA ARG A 81 1.53 -1.92 14.49
C ARG A 81 2.54 -1.15 15.35
N ALA A 82 3.54 -0.53 14.72
CA ALA A 82 4.50 0.31 15.43
C ALA A 82 3.83 1.56 16.03
N ASP A 83 2.88 2.15 15.31
CA ASP A 83 2.09 3.30 15.75
C ASP A 83 1.18 2.93 16.93
N ASP A 84 0.42 1.84 16.82
CA ASP A 84 -0.43 1.33 17.90
C ASP A 84 0.39 1.07 19.18
N SER A 85 1.59 0.52 19.05
CA SER A 85 2.50 0.30 20.19
C SER A 85 3.00 1.61 20.79
N ALA A 86 3.29 2.62 19.97
CA ALA A 86 3.72 3.93 20.44
C ALA A 86 2.58 4.65 21.17
N VAL A 87 1.36 4.61 20.64
CA VAL A 87 0.15 5.17 21.27
C VAL A 87 -0.09 4.51 22.64
N GLN A 88 -0.02 3.17 22.72
CA GLN A 88 -0.17 2.46 23.99
C GLN A 88 0.88 2.87 25.02
N LYS A 89 2.15 3.01 24.61
CA LYS A 89 3.22 3.47 25.50
C LYS A 89 3.00 4.90 25.97
N LEU A 90 2.54 5.80 25.09
CA LEU A 90 2.21 7.18 25.46
C LEU A 90 1.04 7.24 26.45
N GLN A 91 -0.01 6.46 26.22
CA GLN A 91 -1.14 6.35 27.14
C GLN A 91 -0.71 5.83 28.52
N GLN A 92 0.26 4.92 28.60
CA GLN A 92 0.80 4.46 29.89
C GLN A 92 1.52 5.55 30.68
N LEU A 93 1.98 6.63 30.04
CA LEU A 93 2.61 7.77 30.72
C LEU A 93 1.59 8.79 31.26
N LEU A 94 0.34 8.74 30.79
CA LEU A 94 -0.72 9.62 31.26
C LEU A 94 -1.24 9.20 32.64
N PRO A 95 -1.75 10.15 33.45
CA PRO A 95 -2.54 9.85 34.64
C PRO A 95 -3.65 8.84 34.32
N TRP A 96 -3.99 7.95 35.27
CA TRP A 96 -4.93 6.85 35.02
C TRP A 96 -6.27 7.32 34.43
N ASP A 97 -6.78 8.46 34.91
CA ASP A 97 -8.03 9.06 34.45
C ASP A 97 -7.98 9.59 33.00
N ASP A 98 -6.78 9.86 32.49
CA ASP A 98 -6.53 10.36 31.14
C ASP A 98 -6.15 9.23 30.15
N ARG A 99 -6.03 7.98 30.63
CA ARG A 99 -5.71 6.80 29.80
C ARG A 99 -6.95 6.37 29.02
N GLY A 100 -7.11 6.94 27.83
CA GLY A 100 -8.27 6.73 26.98
C GLY A 100 -8.55 7.93 26.09
N LEU A 101 -7.89 9.06 26.36
CA LEU A 101 -7.84 10.18 25.43
C LEU A 101 -7.12 9.74 24.15
N GLU A 102 -7.83 9.81 23.03
CA GLU A 102 -7.21 9.70 21.72
C GLU A 102 -6.27 10.91 21.53
N PRO A 103 -5.06 10.73 20.97
CA PRO A 103 -4.24 11.85 20.53
C PRO A 103 -4.99 12.58 19.41
N GLY A 104 -5.81 13.56 19.78
CA GLY A 104 -6.53 14.39 18.82
C GLY A 104 -5.55 15.23 17.98
N PRO A 105 -5.98 15.70 16.79
CA PRO A 105 -5.22 16.72 16.07
C PRO A 105 -4.90 17.88 17.02
N PRO A 106 -3.75 18.57 16.85
CA PRO A 106 -3.41 19.69 17.72
C PRO A 106 -4.58 20.66 17.71
N SER A 107 -5.24 20.79 18.87
CA SER A 107 -6.33 21.74 19.02
C SER A 107 -5.78 23.11 18.61
N PRO A 108 -6.50 23.88 17.77
CA PRO A 108 -6.12 25.26 17.53
C PRO A 108 -6.06 25.95 18.89
N TYR A 109 -4.86 26.35 19.29
CA TYR A 109 -4.63 27.11 20.50
C TYR A 109 -5.53 28.36 20.45
N PHE A 110 -6.61 28.37 21.23
CA PHE A 110 -7.33 29.60 21.55
C PHE A 110 -6.74 30.11 22.86
N PRO A 111 -5.93 31.18 22.84
CA PRO A 111 -5.43 31.78 24.06
C PRO A 111 -6.59 32.56 24.70
N GLY A 112 -7.20 31.99 25.74
CA GLY A 112 -8.16 32.74 26.55
C GLY A 112 -9.15 31.89 27.32
N ASN A 113 -8.77 31.51 28.55
CA ASN A 113 -9.53 31.79 29.78
C ASN A 113 -9.04 30.85 30.90
N SER A 114 -8.02 31.28 31.64
CA SER A 114 -7.71 30.70 32.94
C SER A 114 -8.84 31.07 33.93
N PRO A 115 -9.46 30.10 34.63
CA PRO A 115 -10.49 30.38 35.64
C PRO A 115 -9.93 30.77 37.01
N PHE A 116 -8.62 30.93 37.17
CA PHE A 116 -7.99 31.28 38.44
C PHE A 116 -7.67 32.77 38.53
N GLY A 117 -8.67 33.55 38.92
CA GLY A 117 -8.54 35.00 39.10
C GLY A 117 -9.73 35.63 39.82
N ALA A 118 -10.01 35.22 41.06
CA ALA A 118 -10.84 36.01 41.98
C ALA A 118 -10.37 35.77 43.42
N ALA A 119 -9.66 36.76 43.98
CA ALA A 119 -9.39 36.85 45.41
C ALA A 119 -10.58 37.54 46.10
N PRO A 120 -10.99 37.11 47.31
CA PRO A 120 -12.11 37.73 48.02
C PRO A 120 -11.67 39.04 48.72
N ARG A 121 -12.58 40.02 48.74
CA ARG A 121 -12.60 41.12 49.73
C ARG A 121 -13.79 40.91 50.64
#